data_AF-A0A1S8TFN0-F1
#
_entry.id   AF-A0A1S8TFN0-F1
#
_cell.length_a   1.000
_cell.length_b   1.000
_cell.length_c   1.000
_cell.angle_alpha   90.00
_cell.angle_beta   90.00
_cell.angle_gamma   90.00
#
_symmetry.space_group_name_H-M   'P 1'
#
loop_
_entity.id
_entity.type
_entity.pdbx_description
1 polymer ?
#
loop_
_entity_poly.entity_id
_entity_poly.type
_entity_poly.pdbx_seq_one_letter_code
_entity_poly.pdbx_strand_id
1 'polypeptide(L)'
;MNFYYMFIIQGENMKSMYTSYLCKINKCKKETILLTEEVEDTLRKGNYISCSHCGSKNIKEEKSTDNFRECMDHSAYKKINGSIRQVRYEKT
;
A
#
# COMPACT_ATOMS: atom_id res chain seq x y z
N MET A 1 23.04 -23.89 19.43
CA MET A 1 22.04 -23.78 18.33
C MET A 1 22.20 -22.39 17.74
N ASN A 2 22.79 -22.31 16.54
CA ASN A 2 23.28 -21.06 15.96
C ASN A 2 22.11 -20.17 15.50
N PHE A 3 21.87 -19.07 16.20
CA PHE A 3 20.96 -17.98 15.79
C PHE A 3 21.26 -17.47 14.37
N TYR A 4 22.51 -17.58 13.91
CA TYR A 4 22.94 -17.25 12.56
C TYR A 4 22.26 -18.09 11.45
N TYR A 5 21.86 -19.33 11.73
CA TYR A 5 21.23 -20.18 10.73
C TYR A 5 19.78 -19.78 10.41
N MET A 6 19.12 -19.00 11.28
CA MET A 6 17.75 -18.53 11.06
C MET A 6 17.67 -17.28 10.18
N PHE A 7 18.79 -16.55 10.01
CA PHE A 7 18.86 -15.40 9.10
C PHE A 7 19.10 -15.80 7.64
N ILE A 8 19.71 -16.97 7.37
CA ILE A 8 20.09 -17.38 6.01
C ILE A 8 18.90 -17.94 5.20
N ILE A 9 17.82 -18.37 5.85
CA ILE A 9 16.59 -18.83 5.17
C ILE A 9 15.63 -17.65 4.86
N GLN A 10 16.07 -16.40 5.02
CA GLN A 10 15.40 -15.27 4.37
C GLN A 10 16.05 -15.09 3.01
N GLY A 11 15.76 -16.01 2.08
CA GLY A 11 15.86 -15.67 0.67
C GLY A 11 15.07 -14.39 0.50
N GLU A 12 15.72 -13.33 0.04
CA GLU A 12 15.11 -12.04 -0.24
C GLU A 12 14.01 -12.25 -1.30
N ASN A 13 12.81 -12.61 -0.84
CA ASN A 13 11.60 -12.36 -1.60
C ASN A 13 11.60 -10.84 -1.72
N MET A 14 11.88 -10.33 -2.91
CA MET A 14 11.85 -8.91 -3.23
C MET A 14 10.44 -8.41 -2.94
N LYS A 15 10.23 -7.95 -1.70
CA LYS A 15 8.94 -7.43 -1.28
C LYS A 15 8.80 -6.07 -1.90
N SER A 16 7.64 -5.84 -2.49
CA SER A 16 7.34 -4.55 -3.07
C SER A 16 7.47 -3.43 -2.04
N MET A 17 7.88 -2.24 -2.44
CA MET A 17 8.06 -1.11 -1.53
C MET A 17 6.74 -0.65 -0.87
N TYR A 18 5.63 -0.72 -1.60
CA TYR A 18 4.32 -0.25 -1.12
C TYR A 18 3.30 -1.39 -1.09
N THR A 19 2.48 -1.39 -0.04
CA THR A 19 1.30 -2.24 0.07
C THR A 19 0.05 -1.36 0.25
N SER A 20 -1.00 -1.68 -0.49
CA SER A 20 -2.27 -0.97 -0.45
C SER A 20 -3.37 -1.80 0.20
N TYR A 21 -4.20 -1.11 0.97
CA TYR A 21 -5.32 -1.68 1.72
C TYR A 21 -6.62 -0.97 1.37
N LEU A 22 -7.64 -1.72 0.97
CA LEU A 22 -8.98 -1.19 0.78
C LEU A 22 -9.83 -1.38 2.03
N CYS A 23 -10.41 -0.28 2.53
CA CYS A 23 -11.38 -0.36 3.61
C CYS A 23 -12.68 -1.02 3.16
N LYS A 24 -13.09 -2.10 3.83
CA LYS A 24 -14.29 -2.85 3.45
C LYS A 24 -15.58 -2.26 4.01
N ILE A 25 -15.50 -1.27 4.91
CA ILE A 25 -16.66 -0.51 5.36
C ILE A 25 -17.36 0.18 4.19
N ASN A 26 -18.67 -0.06 4.06
CA ASN A 26 -19.54 0.48 2.99
C ASN A 26 -19.53 2.00 2.88
N LYS A 27 -19.50 2.73 4.01
CA LYS A 27 -19.42 4.20 4.02
C LYS A 27 -18.03 4.78 3.71
N CYS A 28 -16.98 3.95 3.69
CA CYS A 28 -15.61 4.41 3.47
C CYS A 28 -15.11 4.04 2.08
N LYS A 29 -14.86 2.74 1.81
CA LYS A 29 -14.32 2.23 0.54
C LYS A 29 -13.09 2.99 -0.01
N LYS A 30 -12.34 3.65 0.87
CA LYS A 30 -11.11 4.36 0.51
C LYS A 30 -9.92 3.42 0.64
N GLU A 31 -8.90 3.67 -0.18
CA GLU A 31 -7.63 2.95 -0.18
C GLU A 31 -6.62 3.66 0.73
N THR A 32 -5.79 2.88 1.41
CA THR A 32 -4.67 3.36 2.23
C THR A 32 -3.41 2.66 1.73
N ILE A 33 -2.42 3.45 1.32
CA ILE A 33 -1.14 2.94 0.81
C ILE A 33 -0.09 3.17 1.89
N LEU A 34 0.66 2.12 2.23
CA LEU A 34 1.68 2.13 3.29
C LEU A 34 2.98 1.52 2.76
N LEU A 35 4.10 1.86 3.41
CA LEU A 35 5.36 1.18 3.15
C LEU A 35 5.29 -0.23 3.72
N THR A 36 5.67 -1.21 2.91
CA THR A 36 5.59 -2.63 3.29
C THR A 36 6.46 -2.94 4.51
N GLU A 37 7.64 -2.31 4.62
CA GLU A 37 8.53 -2.46 5.78
C GLU A 37 7.89 -1.95 7.08
N GLU A 38 7.20 -0.80 7.03
CA GLU A 38 6.52 -0.22 8.21
C GLU A 38 5.31 -1.06 8.64
N VAL A 39 4.57 -1.59 7.67
CA VAL A 39 3.48 -2.54 7.91
C VAL A 39 4.01 -3.76 8.64
N GLU A 40 5.10 -4.36 8.15
CA GLU A 40 5.69 -5.54 8.77
C GLU A 40 6.20 -5.28 10.17
N ASP A 41 6.87 -4.15 10.39
CA ASP A 41 7.32 -3.77 11.72
C ASP A 41 6.15 -3.56 12.68
N THR A 42 5.06 -2.94 12.20
CA THR A 42 3.83 -2.75 12.97
C THR A 42 3.22 -4.10 13.36
N LEU A 43 3.09 -5.03 12.40
CA LEU A 43 2.55 -6.37 12.65
C LEU A 43 3.45 -7.21 13.56
N ARG A 44 4.78 -7.11 13.38
CA ARG A 44 5.78 -7.80 14.21
C ARG A 44 5.70 -7.37 15.68
N LYS A 45 5.37 -6.10 15.93
CA LYS A 45 5.11 -5.55 17.26
C LYS A 45 3.76 -5.97 17.86
N GLY A 46 2.96 -6.78 17.14
CA GLY A 46 1.64 -7.23 17.58
C GLY A 46 0.53 -6.19 17.41
N ASN A 47 0.81 -5.10 16.67
CA ASN A 47 -0.21 -4.09 16.36
C ASN A 47 -1.00 -4.49 15.10
N TYR A 48 -1.97 -3.66 14.73
CA TYR A 48 -2.82 -3.86 13.56
C TYR A 48 -2.81 -2.64 12.66
N ILE A 49 -3.06 -2.85 11.37
CA ILE A 49 -3.27 -1.77 10.41
C ILE A 49 -4.76 -1.40 10.41
N SER A 50 -5.05 -0.11 10.39
CA SER A 50 -6.42 0.43 10.30
C SER A 50 -6.55 1.40 9.14
N CYS A 51 -7.79 1.61 8.69
CA CYS A 51 -8.09 2.59 7.65
C CYS A 51 -7.79 4.01 8.16
N SER A 52 -6.91 4.73 7.45
CA SER A 52 -6.52 6.12 7.79
C SER A 52 -7.68 7.12 7.72
N HIS A 53 -8.79 6.75 7.06
CA HIS A 53 -9.93 7.63 6.86
C HIS A 53 -11.08 7.43 7.85
N CYS A 54 -11.24 6.23 8.40
CA CYS A 54 -12.36 5.93 9.31
C CYS A 54 -11.98 5.12 10.56
N GLY A 55 -10.69 4.82 10.74
CA GLY A 55 -10.16 4.10 11.90
C GLY A 55 -10.52 2.62 11.99
N SER A 56 -11.29 2.09 11.03
CA SER A 56 -11.70 0.68 11.05
C SER A 56 -10.55 -0.28 10.77
N LYS A 57 -10.54 -1.41 11.49
CA LYS A 57 -9.66 -2.55 11.20
C LYS A 57 -10.15 -3.44 10.06
N ASN A 58 -11.37 -3.20 9.57
CA ASN A 58 -11.96 -3.97 8.47
C ASN A 58 -11.40 -3.47 7.13
N ILE A 59 -10.16 -3.86 6.87
CA ILE A 59 -9.40 -3.55 5.66
C ILE A 59 -8.94 -4.86 5.00
N LYS A 60 -8.74 -4.83 3.69
CA LYS A 60 -8.19 -5.96 2.92
C LYS A 60 -7.00 -5.46 2.11
N GLU A 61 -5.90 -6.20 2.13
CA GLU A 61 -4.80 -5.97 1.20
C GLU A 61 -5.30 -6.14 -0.25
N GLU A 62 -4.97 -5.18 -1.11
CA GLU A 62 -5.34 -5.22 -2.53
C GLU A 62 -4.13 -5.41 -3.44
N LYS A 63 -3.09 -4.60 -3.24
CA LYS A 63 -1.94 -4.61 -4.14
C LYS A 63 -0.64 -4.35 -3.39
N SER A 64 0.42 -4.91 -3.93
CA SER A 64 1.81 -4.75 -3.49
C SER A 64 2.63 -4.38 -4.74
N THR A 65 3.29 -3.22 -4.76
CA THR A 65 4.04 -2.69 -5.93
C THR A 65 5.21 -1.79 -5.52
N ASP A 66 6.27 -1.77 -6.34
CA ASP A 66 7.42 -0.87 -6.18
C ASP A 66 7.17 0.52 -6.75
N ASN A 67 6.14 0.65 -7.59
CA ASN A 67 5.82 1.89 -8.27
C ASN A 67 4.59 2.54 -7.63
N PHE A 68 4.82 3.59 -6.85
CA PHE A 68 3.76 4.37 -6.20
C PHE A 68 2.69 4.87 -7.18
N ARG A 69 3.05 5.13 -8.45
CA ARG A 69 2.08 5.56 -9.48
C ARG A 69 1.00 4.54 -9.73
N GLU A 70 1.33 3.25 -9.65
CA GLU A 70 0.35 2.18 -9.84
C GLU A 70 -0.68 2.09 -8.72
N CYS A 71 -0.32 2.54 -7.51
CA CYS A 71 -1.26 2.70 -6.40
C CYS A 71 -2.09 3.97 -6.52
N MET A 72 -1.71 4.93 -7.38
CA MET A 72 -2.40 6.22 -7.55
C MET A 72 -3.04 6.36 -8.94
N ASP A 73 -3.00 5.31 -9.76
CA ASP A 73 -3.30 5.35 -11.20
C ASP A 73 -4.78 5.64 -11.51
N HIS A 74 -5.65 5.53 -10.50
CA HIS A 74 -7.03 6.04 -10.55
C HIS A 74 -7.10 7.58 -10.66
N SER A 75 -6.00 8.28 -10.37
CA SER A 75 -5.87 9.73 -10.34
C SER A 75 -4.62 10.17 -11.12
N ALA A 76 -4.60 10.01 -12.44
CA ALA A 76 -3.55 10.65 -13.23
C ALA A 76 -3.76 12.17 -13.19
N TYR A 77 -2.69 12.96 -13.06
CA TYR A 77 -2.76 14.42 -13.10
C TYR A 77 -1.90 14.94 -14.25
N LYS A 78 -2.47 15.82 -15.06
CA LYS A 78 -1.78 16.47 -16.18
C LYS A 78 -1.84 17.98 -16.01
N LYS A 79 -0.75 18.67 -16.32
CA LYS A 79 -0.78 20.14 -16.44
C LYS A 79 -1.40 20.51 -17.78
N ILE A 80 -2.47 21.31 -17.73
CA ILE A 80 -3.16 21.87 -18.91
C ILE A 80 -3.19 23.37 -18.71
N ASN A 81 -2.53 24.12 -19.60
CA ASN A 81 -2.40 25.58 -19.54
C ASN A 81 -1.91 26.11 -18.19
N GLY A 82 -0.88 25.48 -17.62
CA GLY A 82 -0.29 25.87 -16.34
C GLY A 82 -1.01 25.35 -15.09
N SER A 83 -2.24 24.85 -15.22
CA SER A 83 -3.02 24.34 -14.09
C SER A 83 -2.97 22.81 -14.01
N ILE A 84 -2.85 22.27 -12.79
CA ILE A 84 -2.91 20.81 -12.54
C ILE A 84 -4.37 20.37 -12.65
N ARG A 85 -4.65 19.38 -13.50
CA ARG A 85 -5.98 18.76 -13.65
C ARG A 85 -5.89 17.26 -13.48
N GLN A 86 -6.85 16.65 -12.79
CA GLN A 86 -7.00 15.21 -12.78
C GLN A 86 -7.53 14.74 -14.14
N VAL A 87 -6.89 13.75 -14.73
CA VAL A 87 -7.22 13.11 -16.00
C VAL A 87 -7.42 11.61 -15.72
N ARG A 88 -8.39 10.97 -16.38
CA ARG A 88 -8.48 9.51 -16.39
C ARG A 88 -7.66 9.00 -17.58
N TYR A 89 -6.77 8.03 -17.38
CA TYR A 89 -6.18 7.33 -18.51
C TYR A 89 -7.28 6.49 -19.17
N GLU A 90 -7.69 6.84 -20.39
CA GLU A 90 -8.39 5.88 -21.24
C GLU A 90 -7.38 4.80 -21.62
N LYS A 91 -7.57 3.57 -21.13
CA LYS A 91 -6.81 2.42 -21.62
C LYS A 91 -7.13 2.27 -23.11
N THR A 92 -6.17 2.65 -23.95
CA THR A 92 -6.20 2.39 -25.39
C THR A 92 -5.80 0.95 -25.67
#